data_AF-A0A7K3YXX6-F1
#
_entry.id   AF-A0A7K3YXX6-F1
#
_cell.length_a   1.000
_cell.length_b   1.000
_cell.length_c   1.000
_cell.angle_alpha   90.00
_cell.angle_beta   90.00
_cell.angle_gamma   90.00
#
_symmetry.space_group_name_H-M   'P 1'
#
loop_
_entity.id
_entity.type
_entity.pdbx_description
1 polymer ?
#
loop_
_entity_poly.entity_id
_entity_poly.type
_entity_poly.pdbx_seq_one_letter_code
_entity_poly.pdbx_strand_id
1 'polypeptide(L)'
;GTSNTVTDAVVWEKIIQKLPYENARKELMQLHGIGPKAADCILLFAFQKYEAFPVDVWIRRIMQEHYLPEMEADAPLTTRGYDTIRRFAREHFGEYCGWAQEYLFAGREG
;
A
#
# COMPACT_ATOMS: atom_id res chain seq x y z
N GLY A 1 27.97 18.26 -20.52
CA GLY A 1 27.77 16.96 -19.87
C GLY A 1 26.51 17.02 -19.03
N THR A 2 25.38 16.61 -19.60
CA THR A 2 24.06 16.59 -18.95
C THR A 2 23.14 15.68 -19.77
N SER A 3 23.35 14.35 -19.73
CA SER A 3 22.51 13.40 -20.49
C SER A 3 22.42 12.01 -19.82
N ASN A 4 22.35 11.92 -18.48
CA ASN A 4 22.18 10.63 -17.77
C ASN A 4 20.94 10.55 -16.86
N THR A 5 20.29 11.66 -16.52
CA THR A 5 19.21 11.64 -15.50
C THR A 5 17.92 10.97 -15.95
N VAL A 6 17.57 11.05 -17.23
CA VAL A 6 16.34 10.42 -17.76
C VAL A 6 16.52 8.91 -17.89
N THR A 7 17.71 8.44 -18.29
CA THR A 7 18.02 7.01 -18.39
C THR A 7 17.96 6.33 -17.02
N ASP A 8 18.49 6.96 -15.97
CA ASP A 8 18.51 6.37 -14.64
C ASP A 8 17.09 6.23 -14.05
N ALA A 9 16.22 7.21 -14.28
CA ALA A 9 14.82 7.16 -13.84
C ALA A 9 14.00 6.09 -14.58
N VAL A 10 14.13 6.01 -15.90
CA VAL A 10 13.43 4.99 -16.72
C VAL A 10 13.94 3.58 -16.39
N VAL A 11 15.23 3.44 -16.09
CA VAL A 11 15.80 2.16 -15.64
C VAL A 11 15.26 1.78 -14.26
N TRP A 12 15.23 2.72 -13.32
CA TRP A 12 14.71 2.48 -11.97
C TRP A 12 13.23 2.07 -11.97
N GLU A 13 12.38 2.75 -12.75
CA GLU A 13 10.96 2.39 -12.89
C GLU A 13 10.78 0.95 -13.37
N LYS A 14 11.53 0.55 -14.42
CA LYS A 14 11.50 -0.83 -14.95
C LYS A 14 11.98 -1.87 -13.92
N ILE A 15 12.88 -1.49 -13.02
CA ILE A 15 13.32 -2.36 -11.92
C ILE A 15 12.15 -2.55 -10.95
N ILE A 16 11.54 -1.46 -10.47
CA ILE A 16 10.40 -1.52 -9.53
C ILE A 16 9.26 -2.37 -10.09
N GLN A 17 8.93 -2.21 -11.38
CA GLN A 17 7.87 -2.98 -12.03
C GLN A 17 8.12 -4.50 -11.97
N LYS A 18 9.37 -4.94 -12.15
CA LYS A 18 9.75 -6.36 -12.17
C LYS A 18 9.94 -6.96 -10.79
N LEU A 19 10.15 -6.14 -9.75
CA LEU A 19 10.33 -6.64 -8.40
C LEU A 19 9.05 -7.29 -7.87
N PRO A 20 9.17 -8.36 -7.06
CA PRO A 20 8.07 -8.81 -6.21
C PRO A 20 7.61 -7.66 -5.33
N TYR A 21 6.30 -7.60 -5.05
CA TYR A 21 5.68 -6.49 -4.36
C TYR A 21 6.42 -6.08 -3.06
N GLU A 22 6.82 -7.03 -2.21
CA GLU A 22 7.47 -6.71 -0.92
C GLU A 22 8.82 -6.04 -1.11
N ASN A 23 9.55 -6.40 -2.17
CA ASN A 23 10.83 -5.79 -2.51
C ASN A 23 10.61 -4.42 -3.14
N ALA A 24 9.66 -4.30 -4.06
CA ALA A 24 9.28 -3.02 -4.68
C ALA A 24 8.86 -1.99 -3.62
N ARG A 25 8.09 -2.40 -2.60
CA ARG A 25 7.69 -1.55 -1.48
C ARG A 25 8.88 -1.08 -0.65
N LYS A 26 9.81 -1.99 -0.33
CA LYS A 26 11.02 -1.65 0.41
C LYS A 26 11.87 -0.64 -0.35
N GLU A 27 12.04 -0.80 -1.66
CA GLU A 27 12.75 0.17 -2.50
C GLU A 27 12.07 1.54 -2.50
N LEU A 28 10.75 1.60 -2.68
CA LEU A 28 10.00 2.87 -2.63
C LEU A 28 10.13 3.58 -1.27
N MET A 29 10.09 2.83 -0.17
CA MET A 29 10.21 3.39 1.18
C MET A 29 11.62 3.91 1.52
N GLN A 30 12.63 3.68 0.68
CA GLN A 30 13.94 4.33 0.83
C GLN A 30 13.92 5.80 0.39
N LEU A 31 12.92 6.20 -0.41
CA LEU A 31 12.77 7.58 -0.87
C LEU A 31 12.25 8.47 0.24
N HIS A 32 12.85 9.65 0.39
CA HIS A 32 12.45 10.63 1.41
C HIS A 32 10.97 11.02 1.25
N GLY A 33 10.20 10.88 2.33
CA GLY A 33 8.76 11.21 2.37
C GLY A 33 7.84 10.07 1.94
N ILE A 34 8.35 8.92 1.51
CA ILE A 34 7.52 7.76 1.15
C ILE A 34 7.38 6.81 2.34
N GLY A 35 6.23 6.90 3.02
CA GLY A 35 5.82 5.95 4.05
C GLY A 35 5.05 4.73 3.50
N PRO A 36 4.67 3.77 4.37
CA PRO A 36 3.92 2.56 4.03
C PRO A 36 2.73 2.78 3.09
N LYS A 37 1.85 3.72 3.44
CA LYS A 37 0.65 4.06 2.67
C LYS A 37 0.99 4.58 1.27
N ALA A 38 1.95 5.50 1.20
CA ALA A 38 2.35 6.11 -0.07
C ALA A 38 2.98 5.06 -1.00
N ALA A 39 3.84 4.19 -0.47
CA ALA A 39 4.42 3.10 -1.23
C ALA A 39 3.34 2.16 -1.79
N ASP A 40 2.35 1.80 -0.97
CA ASP A 40 1.25 0.93 -1.42
C ASP A 40 0.37 1.58 -2.49
N CYS A 41 0.05 2.87 -2.36
CA CYS A 41 -0.68 3.59 -3.41
C CYS A 41 0.10 3.61 -4.73
N ILE A 42 1.41 3.89 -4.68
CA ILE A 42 2.25 3.90 -5.88
C ILE A 42 2.26 2.52 -6.54
N LEU A 43 2.43 1.45 -5.75
CA LEU A 43 2.47 0.08 -6.28
C LEU A 43 1.13 -0.36 -6.86
N LEU A 44 0.02 -0.01 -6.21
CA LEU A 44 -1.33 -0.35 -6.68
C LEU A 44 -1.64 0.36 -7.99
N PHE A 45 -1.47 1.68 -8.03
CA PHE A 45 -1.96 2.52 -9.12
C PHE A 45 -0.99 2.64 -10.31
N ALA A 46 0.32 2.69 -10.05
CA ALA A 46 1.32 2.88 -11.11
C ALA A 46 1.97 1.56 -11.58
N PHE A 47 2.12 0.57 -10.69
CA PHE A 47 2.85 -0.67 -10.99
C PHE A 47 1.97 -1.94 -11.04
N GLN A 48 0.65 -1.79 -10.95
CA GLN A 48 -0.33 -2.89 -11.05
C GLN A 48 -0.08 -4.02 -10.06
N LYS A 49 0.48 -3.72 -8.89
CA LYS A 49 0.65 -4.71 -7.81
C LYS A 49 -0.65 -4.78 -7.03
N TYR A 50 -1.60 -5.56 -7.52
CA TYR A 50 -2.95 -5.64 -6.94
C TYR A 50 -2.97 -6.24 -5.53
N GLU A 51 -1.89 -6.90 -5.10
CA GLU A 51 -1.70 -7.33 -3.71
C GLU A 51 -1.35 -6.18 -2.74
N ALA A 52 -1.19 -4.96 -3.23
CA ALA A 52 -1.00 -3.76 -2.42
C ALA A 52 -2.33 -3.34 -1.76
N PHE A 53 -2.29 -3.06 -0.45
CA PHE A 53 -3.46 -2.64 0.30
C PHE A 53 -3.15 -1.34 1.08
N PRO A 54 -3.29 -0.16 0.45
CA PRO A 54 -3.11 1.13 1.10
C PRO A 54 -4.03 1.31 2.31
N VAL A 55 -3.46 1.52 3.51
CA VAL A 55 -4.25 1.76 4.74
C VAL A 55 -4.14 3.22 5.16
N ASP A 56 -5.25 3.95 5.09
CA ASP A 56 -5.40 5.27 5.70
C ASP A 56 -6.33 5.22 6.93
N VAL A 57 -6.73 6.36 7.46
CA VAL A 57 -7.61 6.45 8.63
C VAL A 57 -9.00 5.88 8.38
N TRP A 58 -9.53 5.96 7.16
CA TRP A 58 -10.87 5.47 6.81
C TRP A 58 -10.86 3.97 6.54
N ILE A 59 -9.89 3.49 5.75
CA ILE A 59 -9.70 2.06 5.55
C ILE A 59 -9.44 1.38 6.88
N ARG A 60 -8.62 1.96 7.75
CA ARG A 60 -8.43 1.42 9.10
C ARG A 60 -9.75 1.28 9.85
N ARG A 61 -10.60 2.31 9.88
CA ARG A 61 -11.91 2.27 10.58
C ARG A 61 -12.79 1.15 10.04
N ILE A 62 -12.93 1.07 8.72
CA ILE A 62 -13.70 0.00 8.04
C ILE A 62 -13.15 -1.39 8.40
N MET A 63 -11.82 -1.54 8.38
CA MET A 63 -11.18 -2.80 8.72
C MET A 63 -11.40 -3.18 10.19
N GLN A 64 -11.38 -2.21 11.10
CA GLN A 64 -11.67 -2.45 12.52
C GLN A 64 -13.13 -2.81 12.76
N GLU A 65 -14.05 -2.10 12.11
CA GLU A 65 -15.49 -2.29 12.32
C GLU A 65 -15.99 -3.65 11.79
N HIS A 66 -15.49 -4.08 10.62
CA HIS A 66 -16.04 -5.24 9.94
C HIS A 66 -15.17 -6.50 9.98
N TYR A 67 -13.85 -6.36 10.20
CA TYR A 67 -12.91 -7.47 9.98
C TYR A 67 -11.97 -7.74 11.16
N LEU A 68 -11.59 -6.72 11.92
CA LEU A 68 -10.58 -6.78 13.00
C LEU A 68 -11.08 -6.04 14.26
N PRO A 69 -12.20 -6.47 14.87
CA PRO A 69 -12.81 -5.79 16.02
C PRO A 69 -11.91 -5.75 17.27
N GLU A 70 -10.90 -6.63 17.35
CA GLU A 70 -9.92 -6.67 18.43
C GLU A 70 -8.84 -5.57 18.33
N MET A 71 -8.74 -4.85 17.21
CA MET A 71 -7.79 -3.75 17.07
C MET A 71 -8.32 -2.47 17.74
N GLU A 72 -7.52 -1.88 18.63
CA GLU A 72 -7.88 -0.64 19.33
C GLU A 72 -8.30 0.51 18.39
N ALA A 73 -9.54 0.99 18.53
CA ALA A 73 -10.14 2.02 17.67
C ALA A 73 -9.46 3.39 17.81
N ASP A 74 -9.09 3.79 19.03
CA ASP A 74 -8.67 5.17 19.34
C ASP A 74 -7.15 5.40 19.38
N ALA A 75 -6.35 4.36 19.16
CA ALA A 75 -4.89 4.51 19.05
C ALA A 75 -4.50 5.17 17.70
N PRO A 76 -3.34 5.82 17.55
CA PRO A 76 -2.83 6.19 16.23
C PRO A 76 -2.48 4.97 15.37
N LEU A 77 -2.56 5.09 14.03
CA LEU A 77 -2.14 4.02 13.13
C LEU A 77 -0.61 3.85 13.20
N THR A 78 -0.17 2.82 13.92
CA THR A 78 1.25 2.43 14.00
C THR A 78 1.67 1.63 12.77
N THR A 79 2.97 1.57 12.48
CA THR A 79 3.52 0.69 11.43
C THR A 79 3.10 -0.77 11.62
N ARG A 80 3.07 -1.25 12.87
CA ARG A 80 2.61 -2.61 13.19
C ARG A 80 1.13 -2.79 12.87
N GLY A 81 0.27 -1.84 13.26
CA GLY A 81 -1.16 -1.87 12.95
C GLY A 81 -1.42 -1.84 11.44
N TYR A 82 -0.67 -1.01 10.71
CA TYR A 82 -0.70 -0.97 9.25
C TYR A 82 -0.39 -2.35 8.64
N ASP A 83 0.72 -2.96 9.06
CA ASP A 83 1.15 -4.26 8.54
C ASP A 83 0.20 -5.40 8.93
N THR A 84 -0.46 -5.33 10.09
CA THR A 84 -1.52 -6.28 10.49
C THR A 84 -2.69 -6.22 9.53
N ILE A 85 -3.26 -5.03 9.30
CA ILE A 85 -4.40 -4.85 8.40
C ILE A 85 -4.06 -5.32 6.99
N ARG A 86 -2.89 -4.91 6.49
CA ARG A 86 -2.41 -5.25 5.16
C ARG A 86 -2.20 -6.76 4.97
N ARG A 87 -1.74 -7.46 6.00
CA ARG A 87 -1.58 -8.93 5.97
C ARG A 87 -2.93 -9.61 5.94
N PHE A 88 -3.81 -9.24 6.86
CA PHE A 88 -5.18 -9.74 6.91
C PHE A 88 -5.88 -9.54 5.56
N ALA A 89 -5.79 -8.34 4.98
CA ALA A 89 -6.46 -8.02 3.72
C ALA A 89 -5.99 -8.92 2.55
N ARG A 90 -4.69 -9.25 2.47
CA ARG A 90 -4.18 -10.20 1.47
C ARG A 90 -4.63 -11.63 1.74
N GLU A 91 -4.68 -12.05 3.00
CA GLU A 91 -5.16 -13.39 3.37
C GLU A 91 -6.66 -13.54 3.11
N HIS A 92 -7.44 -12.47 3.33
CA HIS A 92 -8.90 -12.49 3.23
C HIS A 92 -9.42 -12.20 1.82
N PHE A 93 -8.93 -11.14 1.16
CA PHE A 93 -9.38 -10.74 -0.19
C PHE A 93 -8.51 -11.33 -1.32
N GLY A 94 -7.41 -11.99 -0.98
CA GLY A 94 -6.51 -12.63 -1.93
C GLY A 94 -5.62 -11.65 -2.71
N GLU A 95 -5.19 -12.09 -3.90
CA GLU A 95 -4.26 -11.36 -4.77
C GLU A 95 -4.78 -9.99 -5.20
N TYR A 96 -6.10 -9.82 -5.29
CA TYR A 96 -6.75 -8.58 -5.72
C TYR A 96 -7.25 -7.72 -4.56
N CYS A 97 -6.63 -7.86 -3.37
CA CYS A 97 -7.05 -7.09 -2.20
C CYS A 97 -7.02 -5.56 -2.42
N GLY A 98 -6.14 -5.06 -3.30
CA GLY A 98 -6.11 -3.65 -3.68
C GLY A 98 -7.39 -3.19 -4.38
N TRP A 99 -8.08 -4.05 -5.13
CA TRP A 99 -9.41 -3.71 -5.67
C TRP A 99 -10.46 -3.67 -4.56
N ALA A 100 -10.43 -4.64 -3.64
CA ALA A 100 -11.31 -4.60 -2.48
C ALA A 100 -11.11 -3.31 -1.67
N GLN A 101 -9.86 -2.88 -1.48
CA GLN A 101 -9.54 -1.61 -0.83
C GLN A 101 -10.23 -0.42 -1.52
N GLU A 102 -10.22 -0.35 -2.85
CA GLU A 102 -10.87 0.74 -3.60
C GLU A 102 -12.39 0.74 -3.41
N TYR A 103 -13.03 -0.44 -3.40
CA TYR A 103 -14.46 -0.55 -3.10
C TYR A 103 -14.78 -0.13 -1.66
N LEU A 104 -13.97 -0.54 -0.68
CA LEU A 104 -14.12 -0.12 0.72
C LEU A 104 -13.95 1.40 0.85
N PHE A 105 -12.97 1.98 0.15
CA PHE A 105 -12.74 3.42 0.14
C PHE A 105 -13.91 4.19 -0.50
N ALA A 106 -14.46 3.68 -1.61
CA ALA A 106 -15.60 4.28 -2.29
C ALA A 106 -16.90 4.19 -1.47
N GLY A 107 -17.08 3.09 -0.74
CA GLY A 107 -18.23 2.84 0.11
C GLY A 107 -18.17 3.46 1.51
N ARG A 108 -17.10 4.20 1.85
CA ARG A 108 -16.99 4.85 3.16
C ARG A 108 -18.11 5.87 3.37
N GLU A 109 -18.77 5.80 4.51
CA GLU A 109 -19.69 6.85 4.96
C GLU A 109 -18.87 7.99 5.60
N GLY A 110 -19.20 9.23 5.23
CA GLY A 110 -18.45 10.44 5.58
C GLY A 110 -18.84 11.04 6.94
#